data_AF-A0AA96KG51-F1
#
_entry.id   AF-A0AA96KG51-F1
#
_cell.length_a   1.000
_cell.length_b   1.000
_cell.length_c   1.000
_cell.angle_alpha   90.00
_cell.angle_beta   90.00
_cell.angle_gamma   90.00
#
_symmetry.space_group_name_H-M   'P 1'
#
loop_
_entity.id
_entity.type
_entity.pdbx_description
1 polymer ?
#
loop_
_entity_poly.entity_id
_entity_poly.type
_entity_poly.pdbx_seq_one_letter_code
_entity_poly.pdbx_strand_id
1 'polypeptide(L)'
;MTHTQRNDTFSLRILFATIAILILSSCTHESAYKGLQEREKQECMRRFDIEYEECIKQFDKSYEDYERERQELLKDKSENAEE
;
A
#
# COMPACT_ATOMS: atom_id res chain seq x y z
N MET A 1 -31.60 40.36 -10.42
CA MET A 1 -31.09 39.10 -11.00
C MET A 1 -29.78 38.73 -10.32
N THR A 2 -29.79 38.15 -9.10
CA THR A 2 -28.56 37.67 -8.43
C THR A 2 -28.91 36.58 -7.40
N HIS A 3 -29.38 35.42 -7.85
CA HIS A 3 -29.66 34.28 -6.96
C HIS A 3 -28.85 33.01 -7.27
N THR A 4 -28.04 33.00 -8.34
CA THR A 4 -27.33 31.77 -8.79
C THR A 4 -25.82 31.78 -8.52
N GLN A 5 -25.19 32.91 -8.15
CA GLN A 5 -23.71 32.98 -8.18
C GLN A 5 -22.97 32.39 -6.95
N ARG A 6 -23.65 32.25 -5.79
CA ARG A 6 -23.01 31.79 -4.54
C ARG A 6 -22.93 30.27 -4.42
N ASN A 7 -23.86 29.55 -5.06
CA ASN A 7 -24.00 28.10 -4.92
C ASN A 7 -23.04 27.35 -5.86
N ASP A 8 -22.70 27.93 -7.01
CA ASP A 8 -21.82 27.32 -7.99
C ASP A 8 -20.37 27.21 -7.48
N THR A 9 -19.88 28.26 -6.79
CA THR A 9 -18.54 28.27 -6.19
C THR A 9 -18.43 27.37 -4.96
N PHE A 10 -19.49 27.26 -4.16
CA PHE A 10 -19.55 26.34 -3.02
C PHE A 10 -19.61 24.88 -3.48
N SER A 11 -20.43 24.59 -4.50
CA SER A 11 -20.55 23.25 -5.09
C SER A 11 -19.25 22.83 -5.78
N LEU A 12 -18.55 23.74 -6.46
CA LEU A 12 -17.25 23.47 -7.08
C LEU A 12 -16.16 23.17 -6.04
N ARG A 13 -16.12 23.90 -4.92
CA ARG A 13 -15.19 23.63 -3.81
C ARG A 13 -15.45 22.28 -3.15
N ILE A 14 -16.72 21.92 -2.95
CA ILE A 14 -17.10 20.59 -2.44
C ILE A 14 -16.68 19.51 -3.44
N LEU A 15 -16.92 19.70 -4.74
CA LEU A 15 -16.51 18.76 -5.77
C LEU A 15 -14.98 18.57 -5.82
N PHE A 16 -14.20 19.65 -5.72
CA PHE A 16 -12.74 19.54 -5.63
C PHE A 16 -12.28 18.82 -4.36
N ALA A 17 -12.92 19.08 -3.22
CA ALA A 17 -12.61 18.41 -1.97
C ALA A 17 -12.93 16.90 -2.03
N THR A 18 -14.06 16.50 -2.61
CA THR A 18 -14.42 15.09 -2.75
C THR A 18 -13.48 14.36 -3.72
N ILE A 19 -13.12 14.98 -4.84
CA ILE A 19 -12.14 14.42 -5.78
C ILE A 19 -10.77 14.24 -5.12
N ALA A 20 -10.31 15.22 -4.33
CA ALA A 20 -9.05 15.13 -3.62
C ALA A 20 -9.01 13.95 -2.61
N ILE A 21 -10.12 13.70 -1.90
CA ILE A 21 -10.24 12.57 -0.97
C ILE A 21 -10.20 11.23 -1.71
N LEU A 22 -10.86 11.14 -2.88
CA LEU A 22 -10.84 9.90 -3.68
C LEU A 22 -9.44 9.57 -4.19
N ILE A 23 -8.65 10.57 -4.62
CA ILE A 23 -7.28 10.37 -5.09
C ILE A 23 -6.39 9.79 -3.97
N LEU A 24 -6.57 10.24 -2.73
CA LEU A 24 -5.80 9.75 -1.57
C LEU A 24 -6.09 8.27 -1.23
N SER A 25 -7.23 7.73 -1.67
CA SER A 25 -7.58 6.31 -1.47
C SER A 25 -6.93 5.36 -2.48
N SER A 26 -6.20 5.86 -3.48
CA SER A 26 -5.63 5.05 -4.56
C SER A 26 -4.30 4.37 -4.25
N CYS A 27 -3.77 4.49 -3.02
CA CYS A 27 -2.58 3.74 -2.62
C CYS A 27 -2.89 2.24 -2.58
N THR A 28 -2.35 1.47 -3.54
CA THR A 28 -2.51 0.02 -3.59
C THR A 28 -1.54 -0.67 -2.63
N HIS A 29 -1.95 -1.80 -2.06
CA HIS A 29 -1.08 -2.62 -1.21
C HIS A 29 0.14 -3.16 -1.98
N GLU A 30 -0.01 -3.46 -3.26
CA GLU A 30 1.09 -3.90 -4.12
C GLU A 30 2.16 -2.81 -4.30
N SER A 31 1.75 -1.56 -4.54
CA SER A 31 2.69 -0.45 -4.65
C SER A 31 3.44 -0.19 -3.34
N ALA A 32 2.74 -0.29 -2.20
CA ALA A 32 3.37 -0.18 -0.89
C ALA A 32 4.37 -1.33 -0.63
N TYR A 33 3.99 -2.58 -0.96
CA TYR A 33 4.84 -3.76 -0.83
C TYR A 33 6.11 -3.64 -1.68
N LYS A 34 5.97 -3.28 -2.96
CA LYS A 34 7.10 -3.09 -3.87
C LYS A 34 8.04 -1.97 -3.38
N GLY A 35 7.50 -0.88 -2.87
CA GLY A 35 8.30 0.21 -2.30
C GLY A 35 9.12 -0.24 -1.08
N LEU A 36 8.52 -1.04 -0.19
CA LEU A 36 9.22 -1.62 0.95
C LEU A 36 10.29 -2.63 0.50
N GLN A 37 9.93 -3.54 -0.41
CA GLN A 37 10.83 -4.57 -0.93
C GLN A 37 12.06 -3.93 -1.60
N GLU A 38 11.87 -2.89 -2.40
CA GLU A 38 12.98 -2.17 -3.05
C GLU A 38 13.90 -1.53 -2.00
N ARG A 39 13.35 -0.89 -0.96
CA ARG A 39 14.15 -0.29 0.10
C ARG A 39 15.05 -1.33 0.79
N GLU A 40 14.48 -2.48 1.13
CA GLU A 40 15.24 -3.54 1.82
C GLU A 40 16.25 -4.23 0.87
N LYS A 41 15.97 -4.31 -0.44
CA LYS A 41 16.95 -4.74 -1.44
C LYS A 41 18.15 -3.77 -1.51
N GLN A 42 17.89 -2.46 -1.47
CA GLN A 42 18.95 -1.45 -1.41
C GLN A 42 19.79 -1.58 -0.13
N GLU A 43 19.17 -1.93 1.00
CA GLU A 43 19.87 -2.27 2.24
C GLU A 43 20.80 -3.47 2.08
N CYS A 44 20.38 -4.52 1.38
CA CYS A 44 21.24 -5.66 1.09
C CYS A 44 22.46 -5.25 0.27
N MET A 45 22.32 -4.36 -0.72
CA MET A 45 23.45 -3.89 -1.54
C MET A 45 24.55 -3.17 -0.75
N ARG A 46 24.27 -2.75 0.49
CA ARG A 46 25.28 -2.16 1.39
C ARG A 46 26.14 -3.21 2.11
N ARG A 47 25.75 -4.48 2.06
CA ARG A 47 26.46 -5.62 2.66
C ARG A 47 27.47 -6.21 1.68
N PHE A 48 28.49 -6.90 2.19
CA PHE A 48 29.55 -7.49 1.36
C PHE A 48 29.43 -9.01 1.28
N ASP A 49 29.71 -9.55 0.09
CA ASP A 49 29.94 -10.98 -0.18
C ASP A 49 28.79 -11.90 0.29
N ILE A 50 29.07 -12.85 1.19
CA ILE A 50 28.10 -13.85 1.68
C ILE A 50 26.88 -13.18 2.33
N GLU A 51 27.07 -12.06 3.03
CA GLU A 51 25.97 -11.34 3.68
C GLU A 51 25.00 -10.70 2.67
N TYR A 52 25.49 -10.35 1.47
CA TYR A 52 24.62 -9.89 0.39
C TYR A 52 23.77 -11.04 -0.15
N GLU A 53 24.39 -12.18 -0.44
CA GLU A 53 23.69 -13.34 -1.01
C GLU A 53 22.60 -13.88 -0.08
N GLU A 54 22.87 -13.95 1.23
CA GLU A 54 21.89 -14.38 2.21
C GLU A 54 20.75 -13.36 2.37
N CYS A 55 21.07 -12.07 2.34
CA CYS A 55 20.09 -11.00 2.46
C CYS A 55 19.14 -10.96 1.26
N ILE A 56 19.68 -10.96 0.03
CA ILE A 56 18.87 -10.75 -1.18
C ILE A 56 17.89 -11.89 -1.44
N LYS A 57 18.24 -13.13 -1.04
CA LYS A 57 17.38 -14.32 -1.16
C LYS A 57 16.03 -14.19 -0.43
N GLN A 58 15.97 -13.35 0.60
CA GLN A 58 14.73 -13.13 1.37
C GLN A 58 13.68 -12.29 0.60
N PHE A 59 14.10 -11.60 -0.47
CA PHE A 59 13.26 -10.66 -1.21
C PHE A 59 12.87 -11.17 -2.62
N ASP A 60 12.95 -12.49 -2.85
CA ASP A 60 12.56 -13.15 -4.10
C ASP A 60 11.05 -13.50 -4.16
N LYS A 61 10.31 -13.26 -3.07
CA LYS A 61 8.87 -13.54 -2.99
C LYS A 61 8.07 -12.55 -3.84
N SER A 62 7.12 -13.07 -4.62
CA SER A 62 6.17 -12.26 -5.38
C SER A 62 5.12 -11.63 -4.44
N TYR A 63 4.51 -10.52 -4.88
CA TYR A 63 3.42 -9.91 -4.11
C TYR A 63 2.21 -10.85 -3.94
N GLU A 64 1.90 -11.65 -4.96
CA GLU A 64 0.78 -12.60 -4.94
C GLU A 64 0.99 -13.69 -3.89
N ASP A 65 2.21 -14.21 -3.78
CA ASP A 65 2.55 -15.21 -2.77
C ASP A 65 2.52 -14.61 -1.36
N TYR A 66 3.06 -13.40 -1.20
CA TYR A 66 2.98 -12.65 0.05
C TYR A 66 1.52 -12.43 0.49
N GLU A 67 0.66 -11.99 -0.40
CA GLU A 67 -0.73 -11.70 -0.05
C GLU A 67 -1.49 -12.99 0.26
N ARG A 68 -1.26 -14.07 -0.48
CA ARG A 68 -1.87 -15.38 -0.21
C ARG A 68 -1.51 -15.89 1.20
N GLU A 69 -0.22 -15.91 1.53
CA GLU A 69 0.24 -16.32 2.87
C GLU A 69 -0.32 -15.42 3.97
N ARG A 70 -0.39 -14.11 3.72
CA ARG A 70 -0.98 -13.16 4.66
C ARG A 70 -2.45 -13.47 4.94
N GLN A 71 -3.23 -13.81 3.92
CA GLN A 71 -4.64 -14.18 4.08
C GLN A 71 -4.79 -15.51 4.83
N GLU A 72 -3.93 -16.49 4.56
CA GLU A 72 -3.91 -17.76 5.29
C GLU A 72 -3.63 -17.55 6.79
N LEU A 73 -2.65 -16.71 7.14
CA LEU A 73 -2.35 -16.36 8.53
C LEU A 73 -3.50 -15.62 9.24
N LEU A 74 -4.21 -14.74 8.51
CA LEU A 74 -5.37 -14.05 9.06
C LEU A 74 -6.52 -15.01 9.33
N LYS A 75 -6.72 -15.99 8.45
CA LYS A 75 -7.73 -17.04 8.59
C LYS A 75 -7.40 -17.95 9.78
N ASP A 76 -6.18 -18.46 9.85
CA ASP A 76 -5.71 -19.29 10.97
C ASP A 76 -5.84 -18.57 12.32
N LYS A 77 -5.47 -17.28 12.37
CA LYS A 77 -5.66 -16.46 13.57
C LYS A 77 -7.13 -16.30 13.96
N SER A 78 -8.04 -16.20 12.99
CA SER A 78 -9.48 -16.10 13.28
C SER A 78 -10.06 -17.42 13.77
N GLU A 79 -9.59 -18.56 13.25
CA GLU A 79 -10.03 -19.89 13.64
C GLU A 79 -9.51 -20.27 15.05
N ASN A 80 -8.27 -19.90 15.37
CA ASN A 80 -7.65 -20.18 16.68
C ASN A 80 -8.02 -19.18 17.79
N ALA A 81 -8.79 -18.12 17.50
CA ALA A 81 -9.22 -17.12 18.48
C ALA A 81 -10.64 -17.35 19.02
N GLU A 82 -11.37 -18.32 18.47
CA GLU A 82 -12.71 -18.73 18.90
C GLU A 82 -12.70 -20.02 19.74
N GLU A 83 -11.51 -20.54 20.08
CA GLU A 83 -11.26 -21.68 20.98
C GLU A 83 -10.68 -21.22 22.33
#